data_AF-A0A5D6W7Q7-F1
#
_entry.id   AF-A0A5D6W7Q7-F1
#
_cell.length_a   1.000
_cell.length_b   1.000
_cell.length_c   1.000
_cell.angle_alpha   90.00
_cell.angle_beta   90.00
_cell.angle_gamma   90.00
#
_symmetry.space_group_name_H-M   'P 1'
#
loop_
_entity.id
_entity.type
_entity.pdbx_description
1 polymer ?
#
loop_
_entity_poly.entity_id
_entity_poly.type
_entity_poly.pdbx_seq_one_letter_code
_entity_poly.pdbx_strand_id
1 'polypeptide(L)'
;MKHDGFDERLDGILVRAAIRLQERMRLAYSRGNLSAYLNRIGLGKLLEPSLLERGSLLELQDEAAIAMARAIRKARLRGYLKDFLEQINMLELLDYGKEEKVHKPSRGHEHKVKKKKSYLKMVEGENKRSAMSEAEKKELLKNFKVIKT
;
A
#
# COMPACT_ATOMS: atom_id res chain seq x y z
N MET A 1 16.27 -13.58 -30.24
CA MET A 1 15.03 -12.77 -30.24
C MET A 1 14.88 -12.17 -28.86
N LYS A 2 14.70 -10.85 -28.74
CA LYS A 2 14.69 -10.13 -27.45
C LYS A 2 13.36 -10.39 -26.72
N HIS A 3 13.34 -11.39 -25.83
CA HIS A 3 12.21 -11.67 -24.95
C HIS A 3 12.22 -10.81 -23.66
N ASP A 4 13.33 -10.13 -23.35
CA ASP A 4 13.51 -9.35 -22.11
C ASP A 4 12.33 -8.43 -21.79
N GLY A 5 11.93 -7.57 -22.73
CA GLY A 5 10.86 -6.60 -22.47
C GLY A 5 9.47 -7.23 -22.23
N PHE A 6 9.25 -8.45 -22.70
CA PHE A 6 7.97 -9.14 -22.51
C PHE A 6 7.88 -9.71 -21.09
N ASP A 7 8.95 -10.36 -20.63
CA ASP A 7 9.00 -10.94 -19.28
C ASP A 7 9.15 -9.85 -18.20
N GLU A 8 9.93 -8.80 -18.45
CA GLU A 8 9.99 -7.61 -17.59
C GLU A 8 8.59 -6.97 -17.38
N ARG A 9 7.76 -6.93 -18.44
CA ARG A 9 6.38 -6.44 -18.32
C ARG A 9 5.51 -7.37 -17.48
N LEU A 10 5.73 -8.69 -17.52
CA LEU A 10 5.03 -9.63 -16.66
C LEU A 10 5.41 -9.43 -15.20
N ASP A 11 6.70 -9.31 -14.92
CA ASP A 11 7.21 -9.14 -13.56
C ASP A 11 6.70 -7.83 -12.95
N GLY A 12 6.66 -6.75 -13.73
CA GLY A 12 6.03 -5.49 -13.31
C GLY A 12 4.53 -5.65 -12.98
N ILE A 13 3.79 -6.45 -13.75
CA ILE A 13 2.38 -6.76 -13.44
C ILE A 13 2.28 -7.58 -12.15
N LEU A 14 3.13 -8.60 -11.98
CA LEU A 14 3.14 -9.48 -10.81
C LEU A 14 3.39 -8.69 -9.52
N VAL A 15 4.42 -7.84 -9.51
CA VAL A 15 4.76 -7.00 -8.34
C VAL A 15 3.62 -6.05 -7.99
N ARG A 16 3.07 -5.33 -8.98
CA ARG A 16 1.96 -4.40 -8.74
C ARG A 16 0.69 -5.11 -8.29
N ALA A 17 0.39 -6.28 -8.86
CA ALA A 17 -0.74 -7.10 -8.45
C ALA A 17 -0.59 -7.57 -7.00
N ALA A 18 0.60 -8.03 -6.60
CA ALA A 18 0.88 -8.43 -5.23
C ALA A 18 0.67 -7.28 -4.23
N ILE A 19 1.22 -6.08 -4.51
CA ILE A 19 1.04 -4.90 -3.66
C ILE A 19 -0.46 -4.56 -3.51
N ARG A 20 -1.19 -4.47 -4.63
CA ARG A 20 -2.63 -4.17 -4.60
C ARG A 20 -3.43 -5.24 -3.85
N LEU A 21 -3.07 -6.51 -4.01
CA LEU A 21 -3.70 -7.60 -3.27
C LEU A 21 -3.47 -7.45 -1.77
N GLN A 22 -2.23 -7.23 -1.35
CA GLN A 22 -1.86 -7.08 0.06
C GLN A 22 -2.59 -5.90 0.71
N GLU A 23 -2.68 -4.75 0.03
CA GLU A 23 -3.45 -3.58 0.49
C GLU A 23 -4.94 -3.91 0.67
N ARG A 24 -5.56 -4.56 -0.32
CA ARG A 24 -6.97 -4.96 -0.25
C ARG A 24 -7.22 -6.01 0.84
N MET A 25 -6.30 -6.97 1.02
CA MET A 25 -6.36 -7.94 2.10
C MET A 25 -6.25 -7.27 3.47
N ARG A 26 -5.38 -6.27 3.62
CA ARG A 26 -5.27 -5.50 4.86
C ARG A 26 -6.56 -4.78 5.21
N LEU A 27 -7.22 -4.17 4.22
CA LEU A 27 -8.53 -3.52 4.37
C LEU A 27 -9.64 -4.53 4.67
N ALA A 28 -9.59 -5.72 4.07
CA ALA A 28 -10.58 -6.76 4.32
C ALA A 28 -10.41 -7.37 5.72
N TYR A 29 -9.16 -7.56 6.15
CA TYR A 29 -8.81 -8.04 7.48
C TYR A 29 -9.28 -7.08 8.57
N SER A 30 -9.05 -5.77 8.42
CA SER A 30 -9.51 -4.78 9.40
C SER A 30 -11.05 -4.71 9.51
N ARG A 31 -11.77 -5.18 8.49
CA ARG A 31 -13.23 -5.29 8.46
C ARG A 31 -13.74 -6.68 8.88
N GLY A 32 -12.86 -7.61 9.22
CA GLY A 32 -13.22 -8.99 9.58
C GLY A 32 -13.78 -9.83 8.42
N ASN A 33 -13.56 -9.44 7.16
CA ASN A 33 -14.15 -10.09 5.98
C ASN A 33 -13.12 -10.67 5.00
N LEU A 34 -11.89 -10.91 5.45
CA LEU A 34 -10.78 -11.37 4.61
C LEU A 34 -11.08 -12.68 3.86
N SER A 35 -11.58 -13.70 4.55
CA SER A 35 -11.90 -14.99 3.92
C SER A 35 -12.97 -14.84 2.83
N ALA A 36 -14.03 -14.08 3.09
CA ALA A 36 -15.07 -13.79 2.10
C ALA A 36 -14.51 -13.02 0.89
N TYR A 37 -13.61 -12.06 1.13
CA TYR A 37 -12.92 -11.32 0.07
C TYR A 37 -12.08 -12.25 -0.83
N LEU A 38 -11.26 -13.12 -0.24
CA LEU A 38 -10.40 -14.07 -0.96
C LEU A 38 -11.23 -15.06 -1.79
N ASN A 39 -12.35 -15.53 -1.25
CA ASN A 39 -13.28 -16.40 -1.98
C ASN A 39 -13.94 -15.68 -3.15
N ARG A 40 -14.35 -14.42 -2.98
CA ARG A 40 -14.97 -13.61 -4.05
C ARG A 40 -14.04 -13.40 -5.24
N ILE A 41 -12.74 -13.16 -5.00
CA ILE A 41 -11.75 -13.00 -6.06
C ILE A 41 -11.20 -14.34 -6.59
N GLY A 42 -11.71 -15.47 -6.10
CA GLY A 42 -11.33 -16.81 -6.55
C GLY A 42 -10.00 -17.34 -5.99
N LEU A 43 -9.31 -16.59 -5.12
CA LEU A 43 -8.05 -17.04 -4.51
C LEU A 43 -8.26 -17.97 -3.31
N GLY A 44 -9.41 -17.89 -2.62
CA GLY A 44 -9.66 -18.74 -1.45
C GLY A 44 -9.59 -20.24 -1.77
N LYS A 45 -9.97 -20.64 -2.98
CA LYS A 45 -9.87 -22.05 -3.44
C LYS A 45 -8.44 -22.52 -3.72
N LEU A 46 -7.49 -21.59 -3.81
CA LEU A 46 -6.09 -21.87 -4.08
C LEU A 46 -5.23 -21.89 -2.81
N LEU A 47 -5.84 -21.54 -1.67
CA LEU A 47 -5.20 -21.48 -0.37
C LEU A 47 -5.57 -22.71 0.44
N GLU A 48 -4.65 -23.13 1.32
CA GLU A 48 -4.92 -24.22 2.24
C GLU A 48 -6.06 -23.85 3.21
N PRO A 49 -7.05 -24.73 3.44
CA PRO A 49 -8.18 -24.44 4.34
C PRO A 49 -7.74 -24.11 5.77
N SER A 50 -6.68 -24.76 6.25
CA SER A 50 -6.09 -24.51 7.59
C SER A 50 -5.55 -23.08 7.74
N LEU A 51 -4.96 -22.53 6.66
CA LEU A 51 -4.46 -21.16 6.59
C LEU A 51 -5.60 -20.15 6.63
N LEU A 52 -6.73 -20.44 5.96
CA LEU A 52 -7.90 -19.56 5.97
C LEU A 52 -8.58 -19.47 7.35
N GLU A 53 -8.50 -20.53 8.16
CA GLU A 53 -9.11 -20.58 9.48
C GLU A 53 -8.22 -20.03 10.60
N ARG A 54 -6.90 -20.30 10.55
CA ARG A 54 -5.99 -20.05 11.67
C ARG A 54 -4.72 -19.28 11.29
N GLY A 55 -4.51 -19.02 10.01
CA GLY A 55 -3.33 -18.31 9.52
C GLY A 55 -3.31 -16.86 9.98
N SER A 56 -2.10 -16.35 10.23
CA SER A 56 -1.89 -14.93 10.43
C SER A 56 -2.14 -14.15 9.14
N LEU A 57 -2.39 -12.84 9.26
CA LEU A 57 -2.56 -11.98 8.08
C LEU A 57 -1.34 -12.03 7.14
N LEU A 58 -0.13 -12.11 7.72
CA LEU A 58 1.11 -12.14 6.96
C LEU A 58 1.23 -13.42 6.12
N GLU A 59 1.01 -14.58 6.74
CA GLU A 59 1.05 -15.87 6.04
C GLU A 59 0.00 -15.94 4.94
N LEU A 60 -1.21 -15.44 5.21
CA LEU A 60 -2.27 -15.37 4.21
C LEU A 60 -1.87 -14.46 3.04
N GLN A 61 -1.25 -13.32 3.32
CA GLN A 61 -0.79 -12.39 2.29
C GLN A 61 0.28 -13.00 1.40
N ASP A 62 1.24 -13.71 1.99
CA ASP A 62 2.33 -14.36 1.25
C ASP A 62 1.80 -15.49 0.36
N GLU A 63 0.98 -16.39 0.91
CA GLU A 63 0.40 -17.49 0.12
C GLU A 63 -0.56 -16.98 -0.95
N ALA A 64 -1.37 -15.96 -0.65
CA ALA A 64 -2.26 -15.35 -1.65
C ALA A 64 -1.48 -14.66 -2.78
N ALA A 65 -0.35 -14.03 -2.47
CA ALA A 65 0.54 -13.43 -3.48
C ALA A 65 1.17 -14.51 -4.38
N ILE A 66 1.64 -15.62 -3.80
CA ILE A 66 2.18 -16.76 -4.55
C ILE A 66 1.10 -17.38 -5.45
N ALA A 67 -0.09 -17.64 -4.90
CA ALA A 67 -1.22 -18.18 -5.65
C ALA A 67 -1.64 -17.25 -6.80
N MET A 68 -1.73 -15.94 -6.55
CA MET A 68 -2.03 -14.95 -7.57
C MET A 68 -0.96 -14.92 -8.67
N ALA A 69 0.33 -14.96 -8.31
CA ALA A 69 1.41 -14.96 -9.28
C ALA A 69 1.36 -16.18 -10.20
N ARG A 70 1.07 -17.36 -9.65
CA ARG A 70 0.85 -18.60 -10.42
C ARG A 70 -0.35 -18.45 -11.36
N ALA A 71 -1.45 -17.90 -10.88
CA ALA A 71 -2.66 -17.68 -11.68
C ALA A 71 -2.42 -16.71 -12.84
N ILE A 72 -1.71 -15.60 -12.60
CA ILE A 72 -1.34 -14.60 -13.62
C ILE A 72 -0.45 -15.24 -14.70
N ARG A 73 0.60 -15.97 -14.29
CA ARG A 73 1.49 -16.68 -15.24
C ARG A 73 0.70 -17.67 -16.10
N LYS A 74 -0.17 -18.46 -15.48
CA LYS A 74 -1.05 -19.42 -16.18
C LYS A 74 -2.02 -18.72 -17.14
N ALA A 75 -2.64 -17.62 -16.72
CA ALA A 75 -3.56 -16.85 -17.54
C ALA A 75 -2.88 -16.26 -18.76
N ARG A 76 -1.63 -15.80 -18.60
CA ARG A 76 -0.81 -15.32 -19.72
C ARG A 76 -0.46 -16.42 -20.70
N LEU A 77 0.03 -17.56 -20.22
CA LEU A 77 0.36 -18.71 -21.07
C LEU A 77 -0.83 -19.20 -21.88
N ARG A 78 -2.05 -19.06 -21.34
CA ARG A 78 -3.29 -19.48 -21.98
C ARG A 78 -4.04 -18.37 -22.73
N GLY A 79 -3.50 -17.14 -22.74
CA GLY A 79 -4.06 -16.02 -23.49
C GLY A 79 -5.27 -15.30 -22.87
N TYR A 80 -5.67 -15.59 -21.63
CA TYR A 80 -6.82 -14.96 -20.95
C TYR A 80 -6.41 -14.01 -19.80
N LEU A 81 -5.18 -13.48 -19.83
CA LEU A 81 -4.67 -12.61 -18.77
C LEU A 81 -5.59 -11.39 -18.51
N LYS A 82 -6.15 -10.80 -19.57
CA LYS A 82 -7.03 -9.63 -19.46
C LYS A 82 -8.28 -9.96 -18.64
N ASP A 83 -8.97 -11.04 -18.99
CA ASP A 83 -10.20 -11.47 -18.33
C ASP A 83 -9.93 -11.84 -16.86
N PHE A 84 -8.80 -12.48 -16.59
CA PHE A 84 -8.39 -12.78 -15.22
C PHE A 84 -8.17 -11.51 -14.39
N LEU A 85 -7.46 -10.53 -14.94
CA LEU A 85 -7.24 -9.24 -14.27
C LEU A 85 -8.54 -8.46 -14.09
N GLU A 86 -9.47 -8.53 -15.05
CA GLU A 86 -10.80 -7.94 -14.93
C GLU A 86 -11.59 -8.57 -13.76
N GLN A 87 -11.58 -9.90 -13.66
CA GLN A 87 -12.26 -10.63 -12.58
C GLN A 87 -11.77 -10.22 -11.19
N ILE A 88 -10.47 -9.96 -11.02
CA ILE A 88 -9.89 -9.50 -9.74
C ILE A 88 -9.87 -7.97 -9.61
N ASN A 89 -10.49 -7.23 -10.55
CA ASN A 89 -10.51 -5.77 -10.62
C ASN A 89 -9.10 -5.16 -10.59
N MET A 90 -8.23 -5.61 -11.49
CA MET A 90 -6.85 -5.14 -11.68
C MET A 90 -6.49 -4.92 -13.16
N LEU A 91 -7.49 -4.59 -13.99
CA LEU A 91 -7.30 -4.40 -15.44
C LEU A 91 -6.30 -3.28 -15.76
N GLU A 92 -6.24 -2.25 -14.91
CA GLU A 92 -5.34 -1.10 -15.03
C GLU A 92 -3.85 -1.48 -15.07
N LEU A 93 -3.49 -2.67 -14.58
CA LEU A 93 -2.11 -3.16 -14.61
C LEU A 93 -1.61 -3.41 -16.04
N LEU A 94 -2.50 -3.57 -17.01
CA LEU A 94 -2.15 -3.76 -18.41
C LEU A 94 -1.76 -2.47 -19.13
N ASP A 95 -2.30 -1.33 -18.70
CA ASP A 95 -2.07 -0.02 -19.32
C ASP A 95 -0.88 0.73 -18.72
N TYR A 96 -0.31 0.22 -17.62
CA TYR A 96 0.93 0.70 -17.02
C TYR A 96 2.09 0.56 -18.03
N GLY A 97 2.46 1.70 -18.66
CA GLY A 97 3.43 1.79 -19.75
C GLY A 97 2.95 2.60 -20.97
N LYS A 98 1.65 2.87 -21.10
CA LYS A 98 1.13 3.79 -22.13
C LYS A 98 1.13 5.25 -21.68
N GLU A 99 0.99 5.49 -20.38
CA GLU A 99 0.94 6.84 -19.79
C GLU A 99 2.27 7.30 -19.17
N GLU A 100 3.30 6.44 -19.14
CA GLU A 100 4.66 6.83 -18.70
C GLU A 100 5.45 7.58 -19.78
N LYS A 101 4.76 8.36 -20.62
CA LYS A 101 5.31 9.67 -21.03
C LYS A 101 4.99 10.70 -19.94
N VAL A 102 5.27 10.36 -18.68
CA VAL A 102 5.38 11.35 -17.61
C VAL A 102 6.54 12.25 -18.03
N HIS A 103 6.23 13.52 -18.29
CA HIS A 103 7.19 14.57 -18.59
C HIS A 103 8.49 14.35 -17.82
N LYS A 104 9.57 14.02 -18.55
CA LYS A 104 10.90 14.39 -18.07
C LYS A 104 10.82 15.90 -17.81
N PRO A 105 11.15 16.42 -16.62
CA PRO A 105 11.27 17.86 -16.46
C PRO A 105 12.41 18.29 -17.39
N SER A 106 12.08 18.85 -18.56
CA SER A 106 13.06 19.46 -19.42
C SER A 106 13.64 20.62 -18.63
N ARG A 107 14.90 20.50 -18.23
CA ARG A 107 15.70 21.63 -17.78
C ARG A 107 15.66 22.67 -18.91
N GLY A 108 14.95 23.77 -18.68
CA GLY A 108 14.89 24.88 -19.63
C GLY A 108 13.49 25.16 -20.15
N HIS A 109 12.67 25.81 -19.32
CA HIS A 109 11.95 27.01 -19.76
C HIS A 109 11.43 27.74 -18.53
N GLU A 110 12.03 28.90 -18.26
CA GLU A 110 11.51 29.89 -17.33
C GLU A 110 10.14 30.35 -17.81
N HIS A 111 9.07 29.96 -17.12
CA HIS A 111 7.79 30.65 -17.22
C HIS A 111 7.38 31.16 -15.84
N LYS A 112 7.45 32.49 -15.72
CA LYS A 112 7.00 33.30 -14.59
C LYS A 112 5.51 33.03 -14.34
N VAL A 113 5.19 32.17 -13.37
CA VAL A 113 3.84 32.09 -12.79
C VAL A 113 3.89 32.71 -11.40
N LYS A 114 3.23 33.86 -11.27
CA LYS A 114 3.12 34.62 -10.03
C LYS A 114 2.49 33.75 -8.94
N LYS A 115 3.24 33.58 -7.86
CA LYS A 115 2.88 32.90 -6.62
C LYS A 115 1.63 33.53 -6.00
N LYS A 116 0.56 32.76 -5.77
CA LYS A 116 -0.29 32.95 -4.59
C LYS A 116 0.09 31.87 -3.59
N LYS A 117 1.04 32.20 -2.72
CA LYS A 117 1.33 31.41 -1.52
C LYS A 117 0.12 31.52 -0.60
N SER A 118 -0.67 30.46 -0.46
CA SER A 118 -1.50 30.30 0.73
C SER A 118 -0.57 29.98 1.89
N TYR A 119 -0.32 30.96 2.74
CA TYR A 119 0.43 30.75 3.97
C TYR A 119 -0.42 29.86 4.88
N LEU A 120 0.04 28.63 5.15
CA LEU A 120 -0.45 27.85 6.28
C LEU A 120 -0.21 28.69 7.54
N LYS A 121 -1.28 29.07 8.24
CA LYS A 121 -1.20 29.65 9.58
C LYS A 121 -0.56 28.59 10.48
N MET A 122 0.71 28.78 10.80
CA MET A 122 1.35 28.05 11.89
C MET A 122 0.59 28.44 13.16
N VAL A 123 -0.09 27.48 13.78
CA VAL A 123 -0.57 27.67 15.14
C VAL A 123 0.68 27.75 16.01
N GLU A 124 0.97 28.94 16.53
CA GLU A 124 1.96 29.15 17.58
C GLU A 124 1.46 28.47 18.86
N GLY A 125 1.58 27.15 18.91
CA GLY A 125 1.53 26.41 20.15
C GLY A 125 2.77 26.78 20.94
N GLU A 126 2.59 27.64 21.94
CA GLU A 126 3.61 28.02 22.91
C GLU A 126 4.23 26.75 23.53
N ASN A 127 5.38 26.31 23.02
CA ASN A 127 6.17 25.24 23.59
C ASN A 127 6.90 25.75 24.86
N LYS A 128 6.15 26.17 25.87
CA LYS A 128 6.66 26.69 27.16
C LYS A 128 7.27 25.60 28.06
N ARG A 129 7.28 24.34 27.64
CA ARG A 129 7.83 23.24 28.45
C ARG A 129 9.35 23.09 28.38
N SER A 130 9.99 23.64 27.36
CA SER A 130 11.42 23.41 27.12
C SER A 130 12.35 24.44 27.77
N ALA A 131 11.81 25.47 28.44
CA ALA A 131 12.59 26.57 29.00
C ALA A 131 12.24 26.89 30.48
N MET A 132 11.77 25.90 31.25
CA MET A 132 11.53 26.11 32.68
C MET A 132 12.79 25.88 33.51
N SER A 133 13.05 26.79 34.45
CA SER A 133 14.16 26.66 35.40
C SER A 133 13.90 25.54 36.42
N GLU A 134 14.94 25.04 37.08
CA GLU A 134 14.80 23.96 38.07
C GLU A 134 13.86 24.31 39.24
N ALA A 135 13.70 25.60 39.54
CA ALA A 135 12.78 26.08 40.57
C ALA A 135 11.31 25.87 40.18
N GLU A 136 10.95 26.15 38.93
CA GLU A 136 9.58 26.01 38.42
C GLU A 136 9.18 24.53 38.26
N LYS A 137 10.15 23.66 37.93
CA LYS A 137 9.93 22.20 37.92
C LYS A 137 9.62 21.66 39.31
N LYS A 138 10.30 22.15 40.36
CA LYS A 138 10.05 21.72 41.75
C LYS A 138 8.67 22.14 42.25
N GLU A 139 8.18 23.30 41.83
CA GLU A 139 6.87 23.78 42.22
C GLU A 139 5.74 22.95 41.57
N LEU A 140 5.90 22.58 40.30
CA LEU A 140 4.96 21.67 39.62
C LEU A 140 4.92 20.27 40.24
N LEU A 141 6.05 19.74 40.69
CA LEU A 141 6.15 18.41 41.32
C LEU A 141 5.50 18.34 42.71
N LYS A 142 5.30 19.47 43.40
CA LYS A 142 4.56 19.50 44.68
C LYS A 142 3.09 19.14 44.52
N ASN A 143 2.52 19.36 43.34
CA ASN A 143 1.10 19.09 43.05
C ASN A 143 0.85 17.65 42.59
N PHE A 144 1.90 16.86 42.34
CA PHE A 144 1.77 15.45 42.00
C PHE A 144 1.86 14.60 43.27
N LYS A 145 0.69 14.23 43.80
CA LYS A 145 0.59 13.23 44.87
C LYS A 145 0.93 11.87 44.27
N VAL A 146 2.18 11.43 44.47
CA VAL A 146 2.64 10.08 44.10
C VAL A 146 1.86 9.07 44.94
N ILE A 147 0.95 8.34 44.32
CA ILE A 147 0.33 7.16 44.93
C ILE A 147 1.41 6.06 44.88
N LYS A 148 2.00 5.75 46.04
CA LYS A 148 2.85 4.58 46.18
C LYS A 148 1.93 3.37 46.39
N THR A 149 2.01 2.40 45.49
CA THR A 149 1.54 1.02 45.70
C THR A 149 2.45 0.29 46.66
#